data_AF-A0A0K2LB31-F1
#
_entry.id   AF-A0A0K2LB31-F1
#
_cell.length_a   1.000
_cell.length_b   1.000
_cell.length_c   1.000
_cell.angle_alpha   90.00
_cell.angle_beta   90.00
_cell.angle_gamma   90.00
#
_symmetry.space_group_name_H-M   'P 1'
#
loop_
_entity.id
_entity.type
_entity.pdbx_description
1 polymer ?
#
loop_
_entity_poly.entity_id
_entity_poly.type
_entity_poly.pdbx_seq_one_letter_code
_entity_poly.pdbx_strand_id
1 'polypeptide(L)'
;MKKTSIFLISATALISGAFLFNNQTEVSASGIATTHDDITFLYTDTGDMVADRALAPRSPWAVGKIINLNDETYYQVATNEYVKSSDVDYTNKPVTSVKNQVKNDVTVSAQGQSAPVYSDETNNVQQMINYGDAYKVGRIVENEYGQYFYQVSGHGWVVGDMMNIKGNARNIEHINGFFPMANDTKHGINADEEVNILIGSGADADLVYQIPDEVLQYVGTVDNWLGGDTGTNYRRMSKLYQLQY
;
A
#
# COMPACT_ATOMS: atom_id res chain seq x y z
N MET A 1 47.61 46.32 43.02
CA MET A 1 47.71 45.10 43.84
C MET A 1 46.72 44.08 43.31
N LYS A 2 47.18 42.89 42.90
CA LYS A 2 46.32 41.72 42.66
C LYS A 2 45.80 41.20 44.00
N LYS A 3 44.57 40.69 44.06
CA LYS A 3 44.14 39.59 44.95
C LYS A 3 42.86 38.93 44.42
N THR A 4 42.78 37.64 44.68
CA THR A 4 42.08 36.58 43.95
C THR A 4 40.85 36.07 44.74
N SER A 5 39.94 35.37 44.04
CA SER A 5 39.03 34.29 44.53
C SER A 5 37.69 34.70 45.19
N ILE A 6 36.54 33.99 45.12
CA ILE A 6 35.88 32.89 44.36
C ILE A 6 34.45 32.77 44.97
N PHE A 7 33.38 32.58 44.15
CA PHE A 7 32.07 31.85 44.30
C PHE A 7 31.29 31.79 45.67
N LEU A 8 29.94 31.67 45.82
CA LEU A 8 28.84 30.98 45.09
C LEU A 8 27.44 31.28 45.78
N ILE A 9 26.34 31.15 45.02
CA ILE A 9 24.92 30.77 45.37
C ILE A 9 23.96 31.79 46.06
N SER A 10 22.88 32.21 45.37
CA SER A 10 21.50 31.65 45.56
C SER A 10 20.37 32.45 44.86
N ALA A 11 19.52 31.70 44.14
CA ALA A 11 18.05 31.76 44.10
C ALA A 11 17.26 32.78 43.23
N THR A 12 16.60 32.20 42.20
CA THR A 12 15.20 32.35 41.73
C THR A 12 14.76 33.65 41.02
N ALA A 13 14.55 33.63 39.70
CA ALA A 13 13.30 33.32 38.93
C ALA A 13 12.44 34.59 38.73
N LEU A 14 12.09 35.01 37.50
CA LEU A 14 11.08 34.39 36.66
C LEU A 14 11.39 34.54 35.16
N ILE A 15 10.98 33.48 34.46
CA ILE A 15 11.19 33.15 33.07
C ILE A 15 10.63 34.23 32.14
N SER A 16 11.51 34.64 31.24
CA SER A 16 11.27 35.39 30.02
C SER A 16 10.11 34.78 29.22
N GLY A 17 9.12 35.61 28.85
CA GLY A 17 8.16 35.26 27.81
C GLY A 17 8.88 35.14 26.47
N ALA A 18 9.33 33.94 26.14
CA ALA A 18 9.71 33.58 24.77
C ALA A 18 8.48 32.99 24.09
N PHE A 19 7.91 33.74 23.15
CA PHE A 19 7.06 33.18 22.11
C PHE A 19 7.89 32.12 21.37
N LEU A 20 7.58 30.85 21.58
CA LEU A 20 8.14 29.77 20.77
C LEU A 20 7.34 29.69 19.48
N PHE A 21 7.96 30.15 18.40
CA PHE A 21 7.48 29.97 17.05
C PHE A 21 7.43 28.45 16.75
N ASN A 22 6.24 27.93 16.49
CA ASN A 22 6.09 26.57 15.96
C ASN A 22 6.57 26.56 14.50
N ASN A 23 7.87 26.42 14.31
CA ASN A 23 8.43 26.07 13.01
C ASN A 23 8.24 24.56 12.83
N GLN A 24 7.06 24.16 12.34
CA GLN A 24 6.95 22.89 11.62
C GLN A 24 7.81 23.02 10.36
N THR A 25 9.07 22.64 10.47
CA THR A 25 9.90 22.37 9.30
C THR A 25 9.33 21.11 8.66
N GLU A 26 8.59 21.26 7.56
CA GLU A 26 8.29 20.14 6.68
C GLU A 26 9.59 19.66 6.04
N VAL A 27 10.29 18.78 6.76
CA VAL A 27 11.38 18.01 6.19
C VAL A 27 10.73 16.87 5.42
N SER A 28 10.81 16.92 4.09
CA SER A 28 10.50 15.76 3.24
C SER A 28 11.50 14.65 3.59
N ALA A 29 11.09 13.68 4.40
CA ALA A 29 12.01 12.67 4.91
C ALA A 29 11.88 11.39 4.11
N SER A 30 12.79 11.19 3.14
CA SER A 30 12.91 9.97 2.33
C SER A 30 13.61 8.84 3.11
N GLY A 31 13.05 8.43 4.25
CA GLY A 31 13.55 7.34 5.11
C GLY A 31 12.58 6.16 5.18
N ILE A 32 13.04 5.03 5.74
CA ILE A 32 12.19 3.85 6.02
C ILE A 32 12.09 3.67 7.54
N ALA A 33 10.86 3.59 8.05
CA ALA A 33 10.55 3.17 9.41
C ALA A 33 10.18 1.68 9.39
N THR A 34 10.85 0.84 10.17
CA THR A 34 10.54 -0.59 10.27
C THR A 34 10.06 -0.91 11.67
N THR A 35 8.85 -1.46 11.80
CA THR A 35 8.28 -1.85 13.10
C THR A 35 9.08 -2.97 13.75
N HIS A 36 9.02 -3.05 15.08
CA HIS A 36 9.69 -4.10 15.86
C HIS A 36 8.92 -5.43 15.80
N ASP A 37 9.18 -6.35 16.74
CA ASP A 37 8.59 -7.69 16.74
C ASP A 37 7.12 -7.73 17.24
N ASP A 38 6.59 -6.60 17.71
CA ASP A 38 5.20 -6.42 18.15
C ASP A 38 4.42 -5.50 17.19
N ILE A 39 3.09 -5.47 17.32
CA ILE A 39 2.25 -4.52 16.59
C ILE A 39 2.59 -3.08 16.98
N THR A 40 2.63 -2.17 16.01
CA THR A 40 2.92 -0.75 16.25
C THR A 40 1.66 0.08 16.10
N PHE A 41 1.27 0.81 17.14
CA PHE A 41 0.10 1.69 17.11
C PHE A 41 0.35 2.95 16.28
N LEU A 42 -0.72 3.45 15.69
CA LEU A 42 -0.73 4.66 14.90
C LEU A 42 -1.29 5.83 15.72
N TYR A 43 -0.82 7.03 15.39
CA TYR A 43 -1.22 8.28 16.03
C TYR A 43 -1.55 9.33 14.96
N THR A 44 -2.46 10.24 15.26
CA THR A 44 -2.75 11.41 14.41
C THR A 44 -1.66 12.47 14.50
N ASP A 45 -1.73 13.49 13.65
CA ASP A 45 -0.86 14.68 13.73
C ASP A 45 -1.02 15.49 15.03
N THR A 46 -2.10 15.27 15.78
CA THR A 46 -2.36 15.81 17.12
C THR A 46 -1.88 14.91 18.26
N GLY A 47 -1.47 13.67 17.96
CA GLY A 47 -1.01 12.68 18.96
C GLY A 47 -2.11 11.79 19.54
N ASP A 48 -3.32 11.81 18.97
CA ASP A 48 -4.40 10.92 19.36
C ASP A 48 -4.17 9.52 18.78
N MET A 49 -4.32 8.48 19.59
CA MET A 49 -4.14 7.09 19.14
C MET A 49 -5.26 6.69 18.18
N VAL A 50 -4.89 6.14 17.03
CA VAL A 50 -5.79 5.49 16.07
C VAL A 50 -6.10 4.08 16.59
N ALA A 51 -7.34 3.84 17.01
CA ALA A 51 -7.70 2.63 17.76
C ALA A 51 -8.15 1.45 16.89
N ASP A 52 -8.51 1.71 15.64
CA ASP A 52 -9.07 0.75 14.69
C ASP A 52 -8.01 0.10 13.78
N ARG A 53 -6.75 0.57 13.83
CA ARG A 53 -5.66 0.05 13.00
C ARG A 53 -4.30 0.15 13.69
N ALA A 54 -3.45 -0.85 13.41
CA ALA A 54 -2.05 -0.89 13.81
C ALA A 54 -1.21 -1.48 12.66
N LEU A 55 0.11 -1.26 12.71
CA LEU A 55 1.04 -1.83 11.75
C LEU A 55 1.51 -3.21 12.22
N ALA A 56 1.64 -4.14 11.28
CA ALA A 56 2.13 -5.49 11.57
C ALA A 56 3.59 -5.45 12.06
N PRO A 57 4.03 -6.44 12.85
CA PRO A 57 5.43 -6.59 13.22
C PRO A 57 6.37 -6.64 12.02
N ARG A 58 7.59 -6.12 12.17
CA ARG A 58 8.69 -6.18 11.20
C ARG A 58 8.35 -5.65 9.80
N SER A 59 7.40 -4.72 9.70
CA SER A 59 6.93 -4.17 8.43
C SER A 59 7.62 -2.83 8.12
N PRO A 60 8.16 -2.63 6.89
CA PRO A 60 8.79 -1.38 6.50
C PRO A 60 7.77 -0.39 5.91
N TRP A 61 7.89 0.88 6.31
CA TRP A 61 7.02 1.96 5.88
C TRP A 61 7.83 3.14 5.38
N ALA A 62 7.44 3.66 4.21
CA ALA A 62 8.01 4.89 3.68
C ALA A 62 7.59 6.06 4.57
N VAL A 63 8.57 6.83 5.03
CA VAL A 63 8.29 8.01 5.82
C VAL A 63 7.96 9.17 4.89
N GLY A 64 6.87 9.88 5.16
CA GLY A 64 6.50 11.11 4.44
C GLY A 64 7.07 12.35 5.12
N LYS A 65 6.48 12.68 6.27
CA LYS A 65 6.85 13.80 7.14
C LYS A 65 7.37 13.27 8.47
N ILE A 66 8.25 14.04 9.09
CA ILE A 66 8.63 13.87 10.49
C ILE A 66 8.02 15.02 11.27
N ILE A 67 7.26 14.70 12.31
CA ILE A 67 6.71 15.70 13.23
C ILE A 67 7.26 15.46 14.63
N ASN A 68 7.26 16.51 15.45
CA ASN A 68 7.58 16.40 16.87
C ASN A 68 6.36 16.84 17.67
N LEU A 69 5.91 15.97 18.57
CA LEU A 69 4.79 16.21 19.47
C LEU A 69 5.29 15.96 20.90
N ASN A 70 5.22 16.96 21.77
CA ASN A 70 5.62 16.85 23.18
C ASN A 70 7.03 16.24 23.38
N ASP A 71 8.03 16.73 22.65
CA ASP A 71 9.42 16.23 22.66
C ASP A 71 9.61 14.77 22.19
N GLU A 72 8.58 14.16 21.61
CA GLU A 72 8.62 12.84 20.99
C GLU A 72 8.51 12.97 19.46
N THR A 73 9.34 12.20 18.73
CA THR A 73 9.39 12.23 17.27
C THR A 73 8.45 11.18 16.67
N TYR A 74 7.76 11.56 15.60
CA TYR A 74 6.81 10.72 14.89
C TYR A 74 7.09 10.71 13.39
N TYR A 75 6.92 9.55 12.76
CA TYR A 75 7.12 9.33 11.34
C TYR A 75 5.79 9.08 10.64
N GLN A 76 5.47 9.89 9.64
CA GLN A 76 4.25 9.71 8.86
C GLN A 76 4.35 8.47 7.98
N VAL A 77 3.37 7.57 8.10
CA VAL A 77 3.27 6.36 7.27
C VAL A 77 2.04 6.38 6.35
N ALA A 78 1.04 7.21 6.66
CA ALA A 78 -0.10 7.51 5.79
C ALA A 78 -0.69 8.91 6.08
N THR A 79 -1.75 9.30 5.37
CA THR A 79 -2.42 10.60 5.58
C THR A 79 -2.97 10.67 7.00
N ASN A 80 -2.46 11.64 7.78
CA ASN A 80 -2.79 11.81 9.20
C ASN A 80 -2.50 10.58 10.09
N GLU A 81 -1.53 9.75 9.71
CA GLU A 81 -1.15 8.58 10.51
C GLU A 81 0.37 8.48 10.66
N TYR A 82 0.78 8.33 11.90
CA TYR A 82 2.16 8.41 12.31
C TYR A 82 2.52 7.29 13.29
N VAL A 83 3.75 6.81 13.21
CA VAL A 83 4.34 5.91 14.22
C VAL A 83 5.30 6.69 15.11
N LYS A 84 5.38 6.31 16.38
CA LYS A 84 6.40 6.83 17.29
C LYS A 84 7.79 6.37 16.87
N SER A 85 8.77 7.24 16.98
CA SER A 85 10.16 6.89 16.67
C SER A 85 10.76 5.84 17.61
N SER A 86 10.19 5.66 18.81
CA SER A 86 10.60 4.62 19.77
C SER A 86 10.21 3.21 19.35
N ASP A 87 9.15 3.09 18.54
CA ASP A 87 8.48 1.81 18.26
C ASP A 87 8.91 1.24 16.90
N VAL A 88 9.84 1.93 16.23
CA VAL A 88 10.36 1.58 14.91
C VAL A 88 11.84 1.85 14.80
N ASP A 89 12.52 1.06 14.00
CA ASP A 89 13.87 1.36 13.54
C ASP A 89 13.78 2.33 12.36
N TYR A 90 14.25 3.56 12.55
CA TYR A 90 14.33 4.54 11.47
C TYR A 90 15.68 4.51 10.80
N THR A 91 15.66 4.22 9.50
CA THR A 91 16.86 4.28 8.67
C THR A 91 16.82 5.54 7.81
N ASN A 92 17.62 6.54 8.20
CA ASN A 92 17.98 7.66 7.33
C ASN A 92 19.06 7.23 6.33
N LYS A 93 18.79 6.15 5.60
CA LYS A 93 19.38 6.04 4.28
C LYS A 93 18.63 7.11 3.51
N PRO A 94 19.30 8.09 2.84
CA PRO A 94 18.66 8.62 1.66
C PRO A 94 18.17 7.38 0.91
N VAL A 95 17.04 7.46 0.22
CA VAL A 95 16.97 6.66 -0.99
C VAL A 95 18.20 7.11 -1.79
N THR A 96 19.36 6.47 -1.56
CA THR A 96 20.35 6.26 -2.57
C THR A 96 19.46 5.70 -3.62
N SER A 97 19.18 6.56 -4.60
CA SER A 97 18.93 6.11 -5.92
C SER A 97 20.09 5.15 -6.14
N VAL A 98 19.87 3.87 -5.84
CA VAL A 98 20.45 2.81 -6.61
C VAL A 98 19.86 3.13 -7.97
N LYS A 99 20.54 4.04 -8.68
CA LYS A 99 20.45 4.22 -10.12
C LYS A 99 21.14 3.05 -10.81
N ASN A 100 21.32 1.92 -10.13
CA ASN A 100 20.93 0.66 -10.72
C ASN A 100 19.42 0.45 -10.49
N GLN A 101 18.61 1.42 -10.92
CA GLN A 101 17.31 1.09 -11.47
C GLN A 101 17.69 0.23 -12.65
N VAL A 102 17.79 -1.08 -12.44
CA VAL A 102 17.49 -1.92 -13.57
C VAL A 102 16.04 -1.60 -13.84
N LYS A 103 15.84 -0.71 -14.82
CA LYS A 103 14.50 -0.38 -15.28
C LYS A 103 13.83 -1.71 -15.55
N ASN A 104 12.62 -1.84 -15.04
CA ASN A 104 11.72 -2.84 -15.56
C ASN A 104 11.68 -2.61 -17.08
N ASP A 105 12.22 -3.58 -17.83
CA ASP A 105 12.02 -3.68 -19.28
C ASP A 105 10.67 -4.35 -19.58
N VAL A 106 9.83 -4.46 -18.54
CA VAL A 106 8.53 -5.08 -18.60
C VAL A 106 7.61 -4.24 -19.47
N THR A 107 6.95 -4.93 -20.39
CA THR A 107 5.81 -4.41 -21.12
C THR A 107 4.59 -5.29 -20.89
N VAL A 108 3.44 -4.65 -20.90
CA VAL A 108 2.13 -5.31 -20.80
C VAL A 108 1.30 -4.98 -22.02
N SER A 109 0.51 -5.94 -22.45
CA SER A 109 -0.53 -5.78 -23.48
C SER A 109 -1.75 -6.58 -23.06
N ALA A 110 -2.96 -6.13 -23.39
CA ALA A 110 -4.17 -6.85 -23.00
C ALA A 110 -4.16 -8.30 -23.51
N GLN A 111 -4.62 -9.25 -22.67
CA GLN A 111 -4.83 -10.64 -23.06
C GLN A 111 -6.12 -10.80 -23.88
N GLY A 112 -7.19 -10.11 -23.47
CA GLY A 112 -8.45 -9.99 -24.22
C GLY A 112 -8.41 -8.86 -25.26
N GLN A 113 -9.56 -8.55 -25.88
CA GLN A 113 -9.66 -7.46 -26.86
C GLN A 113 -9.23 -6.11 -26.30
N SER A 114 -9.51 -5.87 -25.03
CA SER A 114 -9.06 -4.71 -24.27
C SER A 114 -8.96 -5.06 -22.79
N ALA A 115 -8.29 -4.22 -22.01
CA ALA A 115 -8.25 -4.34 -20.57
C ALA A 115 -8.33 -2.96 -19.90
N PRO A 116 -9.01 -2.87 -18.75
CA PRO A 116 -9.17 -1.61 -18.02
C PRO A 116 -7.87 -1.17 -17.36
N VAL A 117 -7.67 0.14 -17.33
CA VAL A 117 -6.69 0.81 -16.49
C VAL A 117 -7.44 1.45 -15.32
N TYR A 118 -7.20 0.93 -14.13
CA TYR A 118 -7.76 1.45 -12.88
C TYR A 118 -6.92 2.60 -12.34
N SER A 119 -7.58 3.61 -11.79
CA SER A 119 -6.92 4.71 -11.09
C SER A 119 -6.73 4.36 -9.62
N ASP A 120 -5.51 4.45 -9.09
CA ASP A 120 -5.25 4.25 -7.65
C ASP A 120 -5.73 5.41 -6.77
N GLU A 121 -6.06 6.57 -7.36
CA GLU A 121 -6.62 7.73 -6.65
C GLU A 121 -8.14 7.62 -6.47
N THR A 122 -8.82 6.96 -7.41
CA THR A 122 -10.29 6.95 -7.48
C THR A 122 -10.91 5.56 -7.45
N ASN A 123 -10.11 4.52 -7.60
CA ASN A 123 -10.52 3.12 -7.78
C ASN A 123 -11.50 2.90 -8.94
N ASN A 124 -11.45 3.77 -9.97
CA ASN A 124 -12.30 3.70 -11.14
C ASN A 124 -11.50 3.41 -12.40
N VAL A 125 -12.16 2.86 -13.42
CA VAL A 125 -11.59 2.71 -14.76
C VAL A 125 -11.47 4.10 -15.41
N GLN A 126 -10.24 4.50 -15.75
CA GLN A 126 -9.97 5.80 -16.39
C GLN A 126 -9.74 5.69 -17.90
N GLN A 127 -9.25 4.55 -18.38
CA GLN A 127 -9.07 4.29 -19.80
C GLN A 127 -8.99 2.78 -20.05
N MET A 128 -9.01 2.40 -21.32
CA MET A 128 -8.77 1.04 -21.78
C MET A 128 -7.44 0.97 -22.52
N ILE A 129 -6.75 -0.16 -22.40
CA ILE A 129 -5.66 -0.53 -23.31
C ILE A 129 -6.13 -1.64 -24.24
N ASN A 130 -5.74 -1.58 -25.51
CA ASN A 130 -6.21 -2.53 -26.53
C ASN A 130 -5.26 -3.71 -26.70
N TYR A 131 -5.77 -4.81 -27.21
CA TYR A 131 -4.96 -5.94 -27.66
C TYR A 131 -3.91 -5.50 -28.69
N GLY A 132 -2.69 -6.01 -28.54
CA GLY A 132 -1.58 -5.74 -29.47
C GLY A 132 -0.77 -4.48 -29.15
N ASP A 133 -1.34 -3.53 -28.40
CA ASP A 133 -0.61 -2.35 -27.92
C ASP A 133 0.22 -2.71 -26.68
N ALA A 134 1.51 -2.40 -26.73
CA ALA A 134 2.45 -2.67 -25.63
C ALA A 134 2.72 -1.39 -24.82
N TYR A 135 2.47 -1.46 -23.52
CA TYR A 135 2.68 -0.37 -22.58
C TYR A 135 3.89 -0.66 -21.71
N LYS A 136 4.73 0.35 -21.51
CA LYS A 136 5.88 0.25 -20.60
C LYS A 136 5.39 0.28 -19.16
N VAL A 137 5.92 -0.61 -18.35
CA VAL A 137 5.60 -0.68 -16.92
C VAL A 137 6.55 0.22 -16.13
N GLY A 138 5.98 1.13 -15.34
CA GLY A 138 6.72 1.97 -14.41
C GLY A 138 7.03 1.25 -13.09
N ARG A 139 5.98 0.71 -12.47
CA ARG A 139 6.00 0.02 -11.17
C ARG A 139 5.26 -1.30 -11.27
N ILE A 140 5.67 -2.26 -10.45
CA ILE A 140 5.02 -3.55 -10.29
C ILE A 140 4.71 -3.70 -8.81
N VAL A 141 3.44 -3.92 -8.49
CA VAL A 141 2.99 -4.12 -7.12
C VAL A 141 2.40 -5.52 -7.00
N GLU A 142 2.78 -6.25 -5.96
CA GLU A 142 2.14 -7.47 -5.49
C GLU A 142 1.46 -7.17 -4.15
N ASN A 143 0.20 -7.57 -4.00
CA ASN A 143 -0.51 -7.44 -2.73
C ASN A 143 -0.37 -8.69 -1.84
N GLU A 144 -0.95 -8.68 -0.65
CA GLU A 144 -0.91 -9.77 0.33
C GLU A 144 -1.52 -11.09 -0.18
N TYR A 145 -2.34 -11.01 -1.23
CA TYR A 145 -2.98 -12.16 -1.88
C TYR A 145 -2.16 -12.72 -3.05
N GLY A 146 -0.97 -12.16 -3.33
CA GLY A 146 -0.12 -12.55 -4.45
C GLY A 146 -0.64 -12.05 -5.81
N GLN A 147 -1.53 -11.06 -5.82
CA GLN A 147 -2.07 -10.48 -7.05
C GLN A 147 -1.15 -9.37 -7.54
N TYR A 148 -0.87 -9.38 -8.84
CA TYR A 148 0.06 -8.43 -9.46
C TYR A 148 -0.68 -7.30 -10.17
N PHE A 149 -0.18 -6.08 -10.01
CA PHE A 149 -0.65 -4.87 -10.66
C PHE A 149 0.51 -4.15 -11.33
N TYR A 150 0.28 -3.66 -12.56
CA TYR A 150 1.32 -3.03 -13.38
C TYR A 150 0.95 -1.60 -13.70
N GLN A 151 1.82 -0.66 -13.33
CA GLN A 151 1.60 0.76 -13.59
C GLN A 151 1.91 1.10 -15.05
N VAL A 152 0.92 1.62 -15.77
CA VAL A 152 1.02 2.00 -17.20
C VAL A 152 0.88 3.51 -17.43
N SER A 153 0.49 4.27 -16.40
CA SER A 153 0.48 5.75 -16.39
C SER A 153 0.69 6.28 -14.97
N GLY A 154 0.69 7.60 -14.76
CA GLY A 154 1.01 8.21 -13.45
C GLY A 154 0.23 7.63 -12.27
N HIS A 155 -1.07 7.42 -12.45
CA HIS A 155 -1.99 6.84 -11.46
C HIS A 155 -2.73 5.61 -12.00
N GLY A 156 -2.27 5.05 -13.13
CA GLY A 156 -2.99 4.01 -13.86
C GLY A 156 -2.38 2.64 -13.78
N TRP A 157 -3.20 1.67 -13.40
CA TRP A 157 -2.80 0.31 -13.10
C TRP A 157 -3.65 -0.70 -13.86
N VAL A 158 -2.99 -1.69 -14.45
CA VAL A 158 -3.66 -2.85 -15.05
C VAL A 158 -3.48 -4.08 -14.16
N VAL A 159 -4.47 -4.96 -14.18
CA VAL A 159 -4.48 -6.22 -13.42
C VAL A 159 -3.68 -7.28 -14.16
N GLY A 160 -2.75 -7.95 -13.46
CA GLY A 160 -1.78 -8.88 -14.03
C GLY A 160 -2.41 -10.04 -14.80
N ASP A 161 -3.45 -10.68 -14.25
CA ASP A 161 -4.10 -11.82 -14.91
C ASP A 161 -4.92 -11.45 -16.16
N MET A 162 -5.10 -10.16 -16.42
CA MET A 162 -5.68 -9.66 -17.67
C MET A 162 -4.60 -9.35 -18.73
N MET A 163 -3.31 -9.46 -18.39
CA MET A 163 -2.18 -9.01 -19.21
C MET A 163 -1.32 -10.14 -19.77
N ASN A 164 -0.91 -9.97 -21.02
CA ASN A 164 0.30 -10.61 -21.54
C ASN A 164 1.53 -9.81 -21.08
N ILE A 165 2.40 -10.43 -20.28
CA ILE A 165 3.60 -9.81 -19.72
C ILE A 165 4.84 -10.24 -20.51
N LYS A 166 5.70 -9.29 -20.87
CA LYS A 166 7.01 -9.55 -21.50
C LYS A 166 8.11 -8.79 -20.77
N GLY A 167 9.32 -9.31 -20.80
CA GLY A 167 10.48 -8.72 -20.13
C GLY A 167 10.77 -9.37 -18.77
N ASN A 168 11.69 -8.78 -18.02
CA ASN A 168 12.13 -9.29 -16.73
C ASN A 168 11.65 -8.37 -15.62
N ALA A 169 10.68 -8.85 -14.82
CA ALA A 169 10.24 -8.15 -13.63
C ALA A 169 11.37 -8.05 -12.59
N ARG A 170 11.64 -6.84 -12.12
CA ARG A 170 12.61 -6.49 -11.08
C ARG A 170 12.00 -5.44 -10.17
N ASN A 171 12.45 -5.37 -8.92
CA ASN A 171 11.94 -4.39 -7.95
C ASN A 171 10.40 -4.44 -7.80
N ILE A 172 9.85 -5.65 -7.64
CA ILE A 172 8.43 -5.83 -7.32
C ILE A 172 8.22 -5.23 -5.91
N GLU A 173 7.29 -4.29 -5.81
CA GLU A 173 6.88 -3.68 -4.56
C GLU A 173 5.81 -4.56 -3.91
N HIS A 174 5.90 -4.81 -2.60
CA HIS A 174 4.86 -5.53 -1.86
C HIS A 174 4.07 -4.51 -1.04
N ILE A 175 2.78 -4.33 -1.36
CA ILE A 175 1.94 -3.32 -0.72
C ILE A 175 0.61 -3.97 -0.33
N ASN A 176 0.39 -4.13 0.97
CA ASN A 176 -0.86 -4.68 1.50
C ASN A 176 -2.02 -3.73 1.23
N GLY A 177 -3.19 -4.27 0.92
CA GLY A 177 -4.39 -3.52 0.58
C GLY A 177 -4.32 -2.81 -0.78
N PHE A 178 -3.27 -3.03 -1.58
CA PHE A 178 -3.19 -2.45 -2.92
C PHE A 178 -4.19 -3.12 -3.86
N PHE A 179 -5.34 -2.46 -4.03
CA PHE A 179 -6.46 -3.01 -4.77
C PHE A 179 -7.22 -1.92 -5.58
N PRO A 180 -6.61 -1.39 -6.67
CA PRO A 180 -7.16 -0.26 -7.42
C PRO A 180 -8.49 -0.57 -8.14
N MET A 181 -8.94 -1.83 -8.14
CA MET A 181 -10.20 -2.27 -8.75
C MET A 181 -11.36 -2.42 -7.74
N ALA A 182 -11.17 -2.04 -6.48
CA ALA A 182 -12.13 -2.23 -5.38
C ALA A 182 -13.56 -1.71 -5.69
N ASN A 183 -13.68 -0.68 -6.53
CA ASN A 183 -14.95 -0.02 -6.82
C ASN A 183 -15.41 -0.20 -8.26
N ASP A 184 -14.96 -1.22 -9.00
CA ASP A 184 -15.48 -1.47 -10.35
C ASP A 184 -16.90 -2.06 -10.31
N THR A 185 -17.88 -1.21 -10.01
CA THR A 185 -19.29 -1.61 -9.94
C THR A 185 -19.95 -1.74 -11.31
N LYS A 186 -19.25 -1.38 -12.39
CA LYS A 186 -19.83 -1.33 -13.74
C LYS A 186 -19.43 -2.54 -14.59
N HIS A 187 -18.21 -3.04 -14.42
CA HIS A 187 -17.68 -4.17 -15.18
C HIS A 187 -17.11 -5.26 -14.27
N GLY A 188 -16.80 -4.92 -13.01
CA GLY A 188 -16.46 -5.88 -11.98
C GLY A 188 -17.68 -6.49 -11.33
N ILE A 189 -17.43 -7.53 -10.55
CA ILE A 189 -18.41 -8.20 -9.72
C ILE A 189 -18.10 -7.92 -8.26
N ASN A 190 -19.14 -7.67 -7.44
CA ASN A 190 -18.93 -7.57 -6.00
C ASN A 190 -18.76 -8.97 -5.38
N ALA A 191 -18.12 -9.06 -4.22
CA ALA A 191 -17.83 -10.34 -3.57
C ALA A 191 -19.10 -11.16 -3.29
N ASP A 192 -20.18 -10.54 -2.81
CA ASP A 192 -21.44 -11.24 -2.50
C ASP A 192 -22.05 -11.91 -3.74
N GLU A 193 -22.01 -11.25 -4.89
CA GLU A 193 -22.51 -11.80 -6.15
C GLU A 193 -21.64 -12.98 -6.61
N GLU A 194 -20.32 -12.89 -6.46
CA GLU A 194 -19.39 -13.97 -6.76
C GLU A 194 -19.62 -15.19 -5.85
N VAL A 195 -19.82 -14.98 -4.55
CA VAL A 195 -20.19 -16.04 -3.59
C VAL A 195 -21.43 -16.79 -4.06
N ASN A 196 -22.47 -16.06 -4.47
CA ASN A 196 -23.72 -16.65 -4.95
C ASN A 196 -23.50 -17.48 -6.23
N ILE A 197 -22.63 -17.02 -7.14
CA ILE A 197 -22.29 -17.75 -8.36
C ILE A 197 -21.56 -19.06 -8.04
N LEU A 198 -20.55 -19.03 -7.14
CA LEU A 198 -19.77 -20.20 -6.78
C LEU A 198 -20.63 -21.25 -6.07
N ILE A 199 -21.41 -20.85 -5.07
CA ILE A 199 -22.33 -21.76 -4.35
C ILE A 199 -23.39 -22.30 -5.31
N GLY A 200 -23.98 -21.44 -6.15
CA GLY A 200 -24.96 -21.86 -7.17
C GLY A 200 -24.39 -22.85 -8.19
N SER A 201 -23.06 -22.83 -8.39
CA SER A 201 -22.33 -23.77 -9.24
C SER A 201 -21.91 -25.07 -8.52
N GLY A 202 -22.25 -25.21 -7.23
CA GLY A 202 -22.00 -26.40 -6.42
C GLY A 202 -20.76 -26.32 -5.52
N ALA A 203 -20.19 -25.13 -5.28
CA ALA A 203 -19.12 -24.97 -4.29
C ALA A 203 -19.63 -25.19 -2.86
N ASP A 204 -18.77 -25.76 -2.00
CA ASP A 204 -19.00 -25.77 -0.55
C ASP A 204 -19.08 -24.33 -0.01
N ALA A 205 -20.22 -23.97 0.57
CA ALA A 205 -20.49 -22.64 1.09
C ALA A 205 -19.53 -22.23 2.21
N ASP A 206 -19.19 -23.15 3.13
CA ASP A 206 -18.32 -22.86 4.27
C ASP A 206 -16.90 -22.54 3.81
N LEU A 207 -16.44 -23.18 2.73
CA LEU A 207 -15.15 -22.87 2.12
C LEU A 207 -15.17 -21.54 1.34
N VAL A 208 -16.25 -21.26 0.62
CA VAL A 208 -16.40 -20.00 -0.14
C VAL A 208 -16.40 -18.80 0.80
N TYR A 209 -17.12 -18.87 1.93
CA TYR A 209 -17.15 -17.78 2.92
C TYR A 209 -15.82 -17.55 3.66
N GLN A 210 -14.85 -18.44 3.54
CA GLN A 210 -13.50 -18.24 4.07
C GLN A 210 -12.59 -17.48 3.11
N ILE A 211 -13.02 -17.25 1.87
CA ILE A 211 -12.24 -16.53 0.87
C ILE A 211 -12.41 -15.02 1.09
N PRO A 212 -11.32 -14.23 1.12
CA PRO A 212 -11.41 -12.78 1.25
C PRO A 212 -12.20 -12.12 0.11
N ASP A 213 -12.96 -11.08 0.44
CA ASP A 213 -13.80 -10.34 -0.52
C ASP A 213 -12.98 -9.78 -1.69
N GLU A 214 -11.77 -9.28 -1.44
CA GLU A 214 -10.91 -8.75 -2.50
C GLU A 214 -10.47 -9.84 -3.48
N VAL A 215 -10.30 -11.07 -3.01
CA VAL A 215 -9.97 -12.21 -3.87
C VAL A 215 -11.17 -12.58 -4.73
N LEU A 216 -12.35 -12.66 -4.13
CA LEU A 216 -13.60 -12.96 -4.84
C LEU A 216 -13.86 -11.91 -5.93
N GLN A 217 -13.79 -10.63 -5.57
CA GLN A 217 -13.93 -9.51 -6.50
C GLN A 217 -12.87 -9.54 -7.60
N TYR A 218 -11.60 -9.82 -7.25
CA TYR A 218 -10.52 -9.91 -8.23
C TYR A 218 -10.80 -10.98 -9.27
N VAL A 219 -11.06 -12.22 -8.84
CA VAL A 219 -11.19 -13.35 -9.76
C VAL A 219 -12.41 -13.18 -10.66
N GLY A 220 -13.55 -12.85 -10.08
CA GLY A 220 -14.77 -12.68 -10.86
C GLY A 220 -14.70 -11.50 -11.83
N THR A 221 -14.04 -10.41 -11.44
CA THR A 221 -13.81 -9.27 -12.36
C THR A 221 -12.85 -9.65 -13.49
N VAL A 222 -11.75 -10.36 -13.20
CA VAL A 222 -10.84 -10.89 -14.24
C VAL A 222 -11.59 -11.77 -15.22
N ASP A 223 -12.47 -12.66 -14.74
CA ASP A 223 -13.22 -13.53 -15.63
C ASP A 223 -14.27 -12.80 -16.46
N ASN A 224 -14.99 -11.83 -15.89
CA ASN A 224 -15.91 -10.98 -16.65
C ASN A 224 -15.20 -10.27 -17.82
N TRP A 225 -14.02 -9.70 -17.57
CA TRP A 225 -13.23 -9.01 -18.60
C TRP A 225 -12.67 -9.95 -19.67
N LEU A 226 -12.27 -11.16 -19.29
CA LEU A 226 -11.75 -12.16 -20.23
C LEU A 226 -12.84 -12.96 -20.94
N GLY A 227 -14.11 -12.77 -20.58
CA GLY A 227 -15.23 -13.52 -21.12
C GLY A 227 -15.25 -14.98 -20.65
N GLY A 228 -14.75 -15.24 -19.45
CA GLY A 228 -14.83 -16.55 -18.81
C GLY A 228 -16.29 -16.92 -18.52
N ASP A 229 -16.61 -18.21 -18.62
CA ASP A 229 -17.87 -18.73 -18.08
C ASP A 229 -17.75 -18.98 -16.57
N THR A 230 -18.90 -19.15 -15.90
CA THR A 230 -18.96 -19.47 -14.45
C THR A 230 -18.14 -20.71 -14.09
N GLY A 231 -18.03 -21.69 -15.01
CA GLY A 231 -17.19 -22.87 -14.83
C GLY A 231 -15.69 -22.59 -14.87
N THR A 232 -15.25 -21.58 -15.63
CA THR A 232 -13.85 -21.13 -15.69
C THR A 232 -13.44 -20.45 -14.40
N ASN A 233 -14.33 -19.62 -13.86
CA ASN A 233 -14.17 -19.00 -12.57
C ASN A 233 -14.09 -20.04 -11.45
N TYR A 234 -15.07 -20.95 -11.37
CA TYR A 234 -15.04 -22.05 -10.40
C TYR A 234 -13.74 -22.86 -10.47
N ARG A 235 -13.24 -23.19 -11.67
CA ARG A 235 -11.96 -23.91 -11.84
C ARG A 235 -10.76 -23.10 -11.34
N ARG A 236 -10.73 -21.79 -11.56
CA ARG A 236 -9.66 -20.92 -11.06
C ARG A 236 -9.70 -20.87 -9.53
N MET A 237 -10.87 -20.65 -8.95
CA MET A 237 -11.09 -20.60 -7.50
C MET A 237 -10.80 -21.94 -6.83
N SER A 238 -11.27 -23.06 -7.39
CA SER A 238 -10.98 -24.41 -6.89
C SER A 238 -9.47 -24.73 -6.92
N LYS A 239 -8.73 -24.25 -7.92
CA LYS A 239 -7.27 -24.43 -7.96
C LYS A 239 -6.54 -23.62 -6.89
N LEU A 240 -7.01 -22.41 -6.60
CA LEU A 240 -6.37 -21.50 -5.63
C LEU A 240 -6.75 -21.86 -4.17
N TYR A 241 -8.00 -22.28 -3.94
CA TYR A 241 -8.60 -22.45 -2.61
C TYR A 241 -9.10 -23.87 -2.33
N GLN A 242 -8.80 -24.84 -3.20
CA GLN A 242 -9.16 -26.24 -3.04
C GLN A 242 -10.67 -26.50 -2.82
N LEU A 243 -11.53 -25.68 -3.43
CA LEU A 243 -12.98 -25.87 -3.39
C LEU A 243 -13.33 -27.27 -3.92
N GLN A 244 -13.94 -28.10 -3.06
CA GLN A 244 -14.42 -29.45 -3.39
C GLN A 244 -15.95 -29.44 -3.56
N TYR A 245 -16.44 -30.47 -4.29
CA TYR A 245 -17.87 -30.77 -4.44
C TYR A 245 -18.46 -31.42 -3.19
#